data_AF-E6VGJ5-F1
#
_entry.id   AF-E6VGJ5-F1
#
_cell.length_a   1.000
_cell.length_b   1.000
_cell.length_c   1.000
_cell.angle_alpha   90.00
_cell.angle_beta   90.00
_cell.angle_gamma   90.00
#
_symmetry.space_group_name_H-M   'P 1'
#
loop_
_entity.id
_entity.type
_entity.pdbx_description
1 polymer ?
#
loop_
_entity_poly.entity_id
_entity_poly.type
_entity_poly.pdbx_seq_one_letter_code
_entity_poly.pdbx_strand_id
1 'polypeptide(L)'
;MAAPATARKGAKPPSLRDLCQELIDISRRPEIVAAMSRIDEIKSELKERAKLDGKFREEFPGIGYVSGSPATPERVTGEEPVLAVAAWLAARQSQRDKLLEQGLVTIQPIVKGAYHGRVEVKLYAASGA
;
A
#
# COMPACT_ATOMS: atom_id res chain seq x y z
N MET A 1 50.09 13.72 -32.28
CA MET A 1 50.31 13.04 -30.98
C MET A 1 48.98 13.01 -30.25
N ALA A 2 48.35 11.84 -30.16
CA ALA A 2 47.06 11.69 -29.50
C ALA A 2 47.28 11.44 -28.00
N ALA A 3 46.63 12.23 -27.15
CA ALA A 3 46.65 12.05 -25.71
C ALA A 3 45.86 10.78 -25.32
N PRO A 4 46.32 9.97 -24.34
CA PRO A 4 45.60 8.77 -23.93
C PRO A 4 44.36 9.13 -23.11
N ALA A 5 43.21 8.59 -23.51
CA ALA A 5 41.98 8.66 -22.76
C ALA A 5 42.10 7.82 -21.47
N THR A 6 42.17 8.48 -20.32
CA THR A 6 42.05 7.85 -19.00
C THR A 6 40.65 7.27 -18.81
N ALA A 7 40.55 5.94 -18.79
CA ALA A 7 39.34 5.22 -18.42
C ALA A 7 38.95 5.56 -16.97
N ARG A 8 37.77 6.18 -16.79
CA ARG A 8 37.17 6.37 -15.46
C ARG A 8 36.79 5.00 -14.91
N LYS A 9 37.52 4.55 -13.90
CA LYS A 9 37.25 3.31 -13.16
C LYS A 9 35.86 3.42 -12.55
N GLY A 10 34.87 2.73 -13.12
CA GLY A 10 33.50 2.72 -12.63
C GLY A 10 33.46 2.18 -11.20
N ALA A 11 32.86 2.94 -10.28
CA ALA A 11 32.66 2.50 -8.90
C ALA A 11 31.82 1.22 -8.88
N LYS A 12 32.23 0.24 -8.06
CA LYS A 12 31.46 -0.99 -7.84
C LYS A 12 30.09 -0.59 -7.26
N PRO A 13 28.97 -1.17 -7.73
CA PRO A 13 27.66 -0.86 -7.16
C PRO A 13 27.66 -1.18 -5.65
N PRO A 14 26.94 -0.37 -4.84
CA PRO A 14 26.86 -0.56 -3.41
C PRO A 14 26.31 -1.97 -3.09
N SER A 15 26.79 -2.57 -2.00
CA SER A 15 26.27 -3.87 -1.59
C SER A 15 24.84 -3.74 -1.04
N LEU A 16 24.10 -4.85 -1.01
CA LEU A 16 22.78 -4.91 -0.37
C LEU A 16 22.84 -4.39 1.08
N ARG A 17 23.90 -4.73 1.81
CA ARG A 17 24.08 -4.30 3.20
C ARG A 17 24.27 -2.80 3.28
N ASP A 18 25.03 -2.19 2.38
CA ASP A 18 25.26 -0.74 2.36
C ASP A 18 23.95 0.00 2.06
N LEU A 19 23.16 -0.48 1.10
CA LEU A 19 21.85 0.09 0.77
C LEU A 19 20.85 -0.02 1.95
N CYS A 20 20.82 -1.16 2.64
CA CYS A 20 19.97 -1.33 3.82
C CYS A 20 20.41 -0.43 4.98
N GLN A 21 21.72 -0.31 5.21
CA GLN A 21 22.30 0.55 6.24
C GLN A 21 21.97 2.02 5.96
N GLU A 22 22.22 2.48 4.73
CA GLU A 22 21.92 3.84 4.29
C GLU A 22 20.42 4.15 4.44
N LEU A 23 19.55 3.21 4.07
CA LEU A 23 18.11 3.37 4.21
C LEU A 23 17.68 3.49 5.68
N ILE A 24 18.25 2.69 6.59
CA ILE A 24 17.99 2.79 8.04
C ILE A 24 18.50 4.12 8.58
N ASP A 25 19.71 4.54 8.18
CA ASP A 25 20.32 5.78 8.65
C ASP A 25 19.51 7.00 8.20
N ILE A 26 18.99 7.01 6.96
CA ILE A 26 18.04 8.01 6.49
C ILE A 26 16.76 7.98 7.32
N SER A 27 16.12 6.82 7.47
CA SER A 27 14.85 6.71 8.19
C SER A 27 14.94 7.08 9.67
N ARG A 28 16.12 6.97 10.30
CA ARG A 28 16.34 7.35 11.71
C ARG A 28 16.68 8.84 11.91
N ARG A 29 16.83 9.60 10.83
CA ARG A 29 17.15 11.04 10.94
C ARG A 29 16.03 11.77 11.70
N PRO A 30 16.37 12.60 12.71
CA PRO A 30 15.38 13.24 13.56
C PRO A 30 14.41 14.12 12.78
N GLU A 31 14.87 14.77 11.70
CA GLU A 31 14.01 15.57 10.83
C GLU A 31 12.96 14.73 10.10
N ILE A 32 13.29 13.49 9.71
CA ILE A 32 12.34 12.58 9.05
C ILE A 32 11.36 12.03 10.08
N VAL A 33 11.84 11.61 11.24
CA VAL A 33 10.98 11.14 12.34
C VAL A 33 10.00 12.24 12.76
N ALA A 34 10.47 13.47 12.96
CA ALA A 34 9.64 14.62 13.30
C ALA A 34 8.63 14.95 12.19
N ALA A 35 9.03 14.87 10.92
CA ALA A 35 8.13 15.07 9.79
C ALA A 35 7.03 13.98 9.73
N MET A 36 7.37 12.72 9.97
CA MET A 36 6.38 11.63 10.01
C MET A 36 5.38 11.82 11.15
N SER A 37 5.85 12.14 12.36
CA SER A 37 4.98 12.45 13.48
C SER A 37 4.04 13.62 13.15
N ARG A 38 4.58 14.71 12.57
CA ARG A 38 3.76 15.86 12.19
C ARG A 38 2.73 15.54 11.11
N ILE A 39 3.07 14.66 10.16
CA ILE A 39 2.12 14.20 9.15
C ILE A 39 0.95 13.45 9.80
N ASP A 40 1.22 12.61 10.79
CA ASP A 40 0.19 11.83 11.49
C ASP A 40 -0.71 12.71 12.36
N GLU A 41 -0.14 13.74 13.02
CA GLU A 41 -0.90 14.78 13.71
C GLU A 41 -1.84 15.52 12.74
N ILE A 42 -1.31 16.03 11.62
CA ILE A 42 -2.10 16.75 10.60
C ILE A 42 -3.21 15.85 10.05
N LYS A 43 -2.92 14.58 9.74
CA LYS A 43 -3.95 13.64 9.28
C LYS A 43 -5.03 13.41 10.33
N SER A 44 -4.67 13.38 11.60
CA SER A 44 -5.62 13.23 12.70
C SER A 44 -6.51 14.46 12.84
N GLU A 45 -5.94 15.66 12.84
CA GLU A 45 -6.68 16.94 12.85
C GLU A 45 -7.61 17.06 11.62
N LEU A 46 -7.13 16.72 10.43
CA LEU A 46 -7.94 16.75 9.20
C LEU A 46 -9.08 15.74 9.23
N LYS A 47 -8.89 14.57 9.85
CA LYS A 47 -9.99 13.61 10.08
C LYS A 47 -11.02 14.17 11.04
N GLU A 48 -10.62 14.87 12.10
CA GLU A 48 -11.55 15.51 13.03
C GLU A 48 -12.35 16.64 12.35
N ARG A 49 -11.69 17.48 11.56
CA ARG A 49 -12.38 18.49 10.73
C ARG A 49 -13.36 17.84 9.76
N ALA A 50 -12.98 16.75 9.09
CA ALA A 50 -13.89 16.03 8.21
C ALA A 50 -15.13 15.48 8.94
N LYS A 51 -15.02 15.14 10.24
CA LYS A 51 -16.16 14.71 11.06
C LYS A 51 -17.12 15.87 11.36
N LEU A 52 -16.60 17.07 11.58
CA LEU A 52 -17.38 18.25 11.96
C LEU A 52 -18.01 18.95 10.74
N ASP A 53 -17.19 19.21 9.72
CA ASP A 53 -17.55 20.04 8.56
C ASP A 53 -18.01 19.20 7.35
N GLY A 54 -17.85 17.88 7.42
CA GLY A 54 -18.17 16.95 6.35
C GLY A 54 -17.04 16.77 5.34
N LYS A 55 -17.40 16.37 4.11
CA LYS A 55 -16.43 16.07 3.06
C LYS A 55 -15.80 17.36 2.53
N PHE A 56 -14.47 17.37 2.40
CA PHE A 56 -13.74 18.49 1.80
C PHE A 56 -12.67 18.01 0.81
N ARG A 57 -12.29 18.92 -0.09
CA ARG A 57 -11.15 18.77 -1.00
C ARG A 57 -10.51 20.14 -1.17
N GLU A 58 -9.24 20.25 -0.84
CA GLU A 58 -8.42 21.43 -1.06
C GLU A 58 -7.37 21.13 -2.12
N GLU A 59 -7.27 22.00 -3.12
CA GLU A 59 -6.31 21.87 -4.22
C GLU A 59 -5.18 22.88 -4.07
N PHE A 60 -3.95 22.42 -4.29
CA PHE A 60 -2.74 23.22 -4.27
C PHE A 60 -2.11 23.17 -5.66
N PRO A 61 -2.31 24.22 -6.49
CA PRO A 61 -1.83 24.25 -7.87
C PRO A 61 -0.34 23.93 -7.99
N GLY A 62 -0.01 22.98 -8.88
CA GLY A 62 1.38 22.54 -9.10
C GLY A 62 1.94 21.57 -8.05
N ILE A 63 1.19 21.22 -6.99
CA ILE A 63 1.63 20.31 -5.92
C ILE A 63 0.72 19.08 -5.83
N GLY A 64 -0.59 19.27 -5.71
CA GLY A 64 -1.54 18.17 -5.52
C GLY A 64 -2.84 18.60 -4.84
N TYR A 65 -3.58 17.65 -4.25
CA TYR A 65 -4.79 17.94 -3.49
C TYR A 65 -4.84 17.10 -2.20
N VAL A 66 -5.54 17.62 -1.19
CA VAL A 66 -5.85 16.91 0.05
C VAL A 66 -7.36 16.81 0.16
N SER A 67 -7.88 15.60 0.37
CA SER A 67 -9.32 15.37 0.57
C SER A 67 -9.57 14.63 1.86
N GLY A 68 -10.53 15.10 2.65
CA GLY A 68 -11.04 14.46 3.84
C GLY A 68 -12.49 14.04 3.67
N SER A 69 -12.89 12.93 4.28
CA SER A 69 -14.28 12.49 4.34
C SER A 69 -14.56 11.98 5.75
N PRO A 70 -15.75 12.26 6.31
CA PRO A 70 -16.14 11.73 7.60
C PRO A 70 -16.18 10.20 7.56
N ALA A 71 -16.01 9.58 8.72
CA ALA A 71 -16.29 8.16 8.86
C ALA A 71 -17.79 7.93 8.59
N THR A 72 -18.09 7.20 7.53
CA THR A 72 -19.46 6.75 7.25
C THR A 72 -19.75 5.56 8.16
N PRO A 73 -20.89 5.51 8.88
CA PRO A 73 -21.26 4.32 9.63
C PRO A 73 -21.37 3.12 8.68
N GLU A 74 -21.10 1.91 9.18
CA GLU A 74 -21.39 0.68 8.46
C GLU A 74 -22.87 0.69 8.05
N ARG A 75 -23.10 0.44 6.77
CA ARG A 75 -24.44 0.33 6.20
C ARG A 75 -24.43 -0.86 5.27
N VAL A 76 -25.44 -1.71 5.40
CA VAL A 76 -25.67 -2.80 4.46
C VAL A 76 -26.23 -2.17 3.18
N THR A 77 -25.40 -2.12 2.14
CA THR A 77 -25.78 -1.57 0.82
C THR A 77 -26.44 -2.60 -0.08
N GLY A 78 -26.46 -3.87 0.35
CA GLY A 78 -27.04 -5.00 -0.36
C GLY A 78 -26.55 -6.32 0.22
N GLU A 79 -26.95 -7.42 -0.42
CA GLU A 79 -26.51 -8.77 -0.09
C GLU A 79 -25.74 -9.33 -1.30
N GLU A 80 -24.55 -9.88 -1.06
CA GLU A 80 -23.79 -10.61 -2.08
C GLU A 80 -23.80 -12.11 -1.76
N PRO A 81 -24.07 -12.99 -2.75
CA PRO A 81 -23.99 -14.42 -2.53
C PRO A 81 -22.52 -14.84 -2.39
N VAL A 82 -22.19 -15.44 -1.25
CA VAL A 82 -20.84 -15.97 -0.97
C VAL A 82 -20.81 -17.47 -1.23
N LEU A 83 -19.90 -17.91 -2.10
CA LEU A 83 -19.67 -19.33 -2.31
C LEU A 83 -18.92 -19.92 -1.11
N ALA A 84 -19.56 -20.82 -0.37
CA ALA A 84 -18.91 -21.58 0.70
C ALA A 84 -17.88 -22.56 0.10
N VAL A 85 -16.60 -22.16 0.07
CA VAL A 85 -15.52 -22.89 -0.62
C VAL A 85 -15.39 -24.33 -0.12
N ALA A 86 -15.48 -24.56 1.19
CA ALA A 86 -15.41 -25.92 1.75
C ALA A 86 -16.55 -26.82 1.26
N ALA A 87 -17.77 -26.28 1.20
CA ALA A 87 -18.93 -27.01 0.68
C ALA A 87 -18.84 -27.24 -0.84
N TRP A 88 -18.33 -26.26 -1.59
CA TRP A 88 -18.07 -26.38 -3.02
C TRP A 88 -17.07 -27.50 -3.33
N LEU A 89 -15.96 -27.57 -2.59
CA LEU A 89 -14.94 -28.59 -2.78
C LEU A 89 -15.42 -29.99 -2.35
N ALA A 90 -16.26 -30.06 -1.31
CA ALA A 90 -16.87 -31.31 -0.84
C ALA A 90 -18.01 -31.80 -1.75
N ALA A 91 -18.61 -30.92 -2.57
CA ALA A 91 -19.68 -31.28 -3.49
C ALA A 91 -19.20 -32.25 -4.58
N ARG A 92 -20.07 -33.19 -4.95
CA ARG A 92 -19.80 -34.13 -6.04
C ARG A 92 -19.62 -33.36 -7.35
N GLN A 93 -18.75 -33.86 -8.23
CA GLN A 93 -18.46 -33.19 -9.51
C GLN A 93 -19.74 -32.91 -10.32
N SER A 94 -20.66 -33.88 -10.39
CA SER A 94 -21.94 -33.71 -11.10
C SER A 94 -22.83 -32.59 -10.55
N GLN A 95 -22.72 -32.27 -9.25
CA GLN A 95 -23.45 -31.14 -8.66
C GLN A 95 -22.77 -29.81 -9.02
N ARG A 96 -21.43 -29.78 -9.01
CA ARG A 96 -20.67 -28.60 -9.45
C ARG A 96 -20.94 -28.28 -10.92
N ASP A 97 -20.94 -29.29 -11.79
CA ASP A 97 -21.20 -29.14 -13.21
C ASP A 97 -22.60 -28.59 -13.46
N LYS A 98 -23.62 -29.12 -12.75
CA LYS A 98 -25.00 -28.59 -12.84
C LYS A 98 -25.10 -27.12 -12.41
N LEU A 99 -24.38 -26.71 -11.36
CA LEU A 99 -24.36 -25.32 -10.88
C LEU A 99 -23.66 -24.37 -11.86
N LEU A 100 -22.63 -24.86 -12.57
CA LEU A 100 -21.95 -24.15 -13.65
C LEU A 100 -22.85 -24.03 -14.89
N GLU A 101 -23.49 -25.13 -15.32
CA GLU A 101 -24.40 -25.16 -16.47
C GLU A 101 -25.62 -24.24 -16.28
N GLN A 102 -26.15 -24.18 -15.06
CA GLN A 102 -27.24 -23.27 -14.71
C GLN A 102 -26.80 -21.79 -14.60
N GLY A 103 -25.50 -21.50 -14.73
CA GLY A 103 -24.96 -20.15 -14.61
C GLY A 103 -24.99 -19.58 -13.19
N LEU A 104 -25.28 -20.40 -12.18
CA LEU A 104 -25.33 -19.97 -10.78
C LEU A 104 -23.92 -19.78 -10.18
N VAL A 105 -22.93 -20.50 -10.72
CA VAL A 105 -21.52 -20.33 -10.38
C VAL A 105 -20.75 -20.06 -11.67
N THR A 106 -19.85 -19.08 -11.65
CA THR A 106 -18.93 -18.81 -12.75
C THR A 106 -17.51 -18.80 -12.20
N ILE A 107 -16.61 -19.53 -12.87
CA ILE A 107 -15.18 -19.52 -12.52
C ILE A 107 -14.50 -18.49 -13.43
N GLN A 108 -14.03 -17.40 -12.84
CA GLN A 108 -13.26 -16.38 -13.55
C GLN A 108 -11.79 -16.44 -13.14
N PRO A 109 -10.85 -16.13 -14.05
CA PRO A 109 -9.44 -16.02 -13.70
C PRO A 109 -9.22 -14.85 -12.72
N ILE A 110 -8.56 -15.13 -11.59
CA ILE A 110 -8.13 -14.09 -10.67
C ILE A 110 -6.82 -13.51 -11.20
N VAL A 111 -6.90 -12.36 -11.87
CA VAL A 111 -5.72 -11.63 -12.32
C VAL A 111 -5.19 -10.82 -11.15
N LYS A 112 -4.16 -11.35 -10.47
CA LYS A 112 -3.36 -10.53 -9.55
C LYS A 112 -2.53 -9.58 -10.41
N GLY A 113 -2.62 -8.27 -10.13
CA GLY A 113 -1.80 -7.27 -10.81
C GLY A 113 -0.30 -7.56 -10.66
N ALA A 114 0.52 -6.95 -11.51
CA ALA A 114 1.97 -7.10 -11.45
C ALA A 114 2.49 -6.69 -10.05
N TYR A 115 3.16 -7.62 -9.37
CA TYR A 115 3.83 -7.34 -8.10
C TYR A 115 5.24 -6.82 -8.37
N HIS A 116 5.45 -5.52 -8.13
CA HIS A 116 6.73 -4.84 -8.39
C HIS A 116 7.72 -4.91 -7.23
N GLY A 117 7.48 -5.79 -6.24
CA GLY A 117 8.26 -5.83 -5.01
C GLY A 117 7.90 -4.70 -4.04
N ARG A 118 8.23 -4.89 -2.77
CA ARG A 118 8.10 -3.87 -1.71
C ARG A 118 9.30 -3.96 -0.80
N VAL A 119 9.89 -2.81 -0.45
CA VAL A 119 10.86 -2.68 0.63
C VAL A 119 10.17 -1.93 1.77
N GLU A 120 10.20 -2.50 2.98
CA GLU A 120 9.61 -1.90 4.18
C GLU A 120 10.70 -1.69 5.22
N VAL A 121 10.77 -0.50 5.81
CA VAL A 121 11.72 -0.17 6.88
C VAL A 121 10.95 -0.12 8.18
N LYS A 122 11.31 -0.99 9.13
CA LYS A 122 10.77 -0.99 10.49
C LYS A 122 11.90 -0.65 11.45
N LEU A 123 11.80 0.50 12.08
CA LEU A 123 12.69 0.88 13.16
C LEU A 123 12.15 0.26 14.45
N TYR A 124 13.03 -0.30 15.28
CA TYR A 124 12.63 -0.68 16.63
C TYR A 124 12.18 0.58 17.38
N ALA A 125 11.05 0.51 18.08
CA ALA A 125 10.68 1.54 19.02
C ALA A 125 11.84 1.69 20.01
N ALA A 126 12.40 2.89 20.14
CA ALA A 126 13.36 3.15 21.20
C ALA A 126 12.61 2.90 22.51
N SER A 127 12.95 1.84 23.24
CA SER A 127 12.54 1.71 24.64
C SER A 127 12.98 2.98 25.34
N GLY A 128 12.01 3.80 25.73
CA GLY A 128 12.26 4.98 26.53
C GLY A 128 12.98 4.57 27.80
N ALA A 129 14.11 5.23 28.05
CA ALA A 129 14.72 5.34 29.37
C ALA A 129 13.92 6.34 30.22
#